data_AF-S2IZC9-F1
#
_entry.id   AF-S2IZC9-F1
#
_cell.length_a   1.000
_cell.length_b   1.000
_cell.length_c   1.000
_cell.angle_alpha   90.00
_cell.angle_beta   90.00
_cell.angle_gamma   90.00
#
_symmetry.space_group_name_H-M   'P 1'
#
loop_
_entity.id
_entity.type
_entity.pdbx_description
1 polymer ?
#
loop_
_entity_poly.entity_id
_entity_poly.type
_entity_poly.pdbx_seq_one_letter_code
_entity_poly.pdbx_strand_id
1 'polypeptide(L)'
;MSTSSQHRADSPAGFEELKALSDEQFLEALKRKHIDNIHAPRSVKEIVQRMYSLLMDGKKREQAKYKEASDKILSVYDHYSILEEMYKAEHNAVLKLTDEKAELKAEAEILSSKAEQKANEIMKQLETHREEANKQATKQAMGRKRLEDILVAKNIEIDSTRRKLQEMEAQNAKLQAELQTSKSLMGYYLTSTQLGQFNAQVQQYLLQQQQQQQNQQP
;
A
#
# COMPACT_ATOMS: atom_id res chain seq x y z
N MET A 1 -126.11 25.83 -52.99
CA MET A 1 -125.60 25.57 -51.63
C MET A 1 -124.36 24.71 -51.76
N SER A 2 -123.22 25.26 -51.40
CA SER A 2 -121.91 24.61 -51.40
C SER A 2 -121.75 23.73 -50.15
N THR A 3 -121.22 22.53 -50.31
CA THR A 3 -120.45 21.85 -49.26
C THR A 3 -119.22 21.20 -49.88
N SER A 4 -118.16 22.00 -49.94
CA SER A 4 -116.78 21.57 -50.05
C SER A 4 -116.38 20.90 -48.74
N SER A 5 -115.90 19.66 -48.77
CA SER A 5 -115.18 19.08 -47.63
C SER A 5 -113.82 18.58 -48.08
N GLN A 6 -112.83 19.31 -47.59
CA GLN A 6 -111.42 19.18 -47.82
C GLN A 6 -110.92 17.79 -47.42
N HIS A 7 -110.31 17.07 -48.36
CA HIS A 7 -109.34 16.05 -48.02
C HIS A 7 -108.14 16.75 -47.36
N ARG A 8 -108.06 16.68 -46.02
CA ARG A 8 -106.84 16.99 -45.28
C ARG A 8 -105.83 15.90 -45.64
N ALA A 9 -104.77 16.29 -46.33
CA ALA A 9 -103.57 15.50 -46.43
C ALA A 9 -102.93 15.43 -45.04
N ASP A 10 -102.91 14.24 -44.45
CA ASP A 10 -102.14 13.95 -43.25
C ASP A 10 -100.64 14.08 -43.60
N SER A 11 -100.06 15.25 -43.33
CA SER A 11 -98.61 15.41 -43.32
C SER A 11 -98.00 14.53 -42.22
N PRO A 12 -96.87 13.84 -42.47
CA PRO A 12 -96.24 12.93 -41.52
C PRO A 12 -95.45 13.73 -40.47
N ALA A 13 -96.15 14.42 -39.57
CA ALA A 13 -95.55 15.24 -38.51
C ALA A 13 -94.75 14.43 -37.45
N GLY A 14 -94.67 13.11 -37.58
CA GLY A 14 -94.16 12.25 -36.51
C GLY A 14 -92.64 12.04 -36.44
N PHE A 15 -91.86 12.42 -37.45
CA PHE A 15 -90.41 12.14 -37.48
C PHE A 15 -89.52 13.34 -37.15
N GLU A 16 -90.03 14.58 -37.24
CA GLU A 16 -89.24 15.77 -36.91
C GLU A 16 -89.06 15.96 -35.40
N GLU A 17 -90.09 15.62 -34.60
CA GLU A 17 -90.01 15.65 -33.12
C GLU A 17 -88.96 14.69 -32.56
N LEU A 18 -88.62 13.62 -33.30
CA LEU A 18 -87.61 12.65 -32.88
C LEU A 18 -86.17 13.15 -33.06
N LYS A 19 -85.93 14.15 -33.92
CA LYS A 19 -84.57 14.67 -34.21
C LYS A 19 -84.00 15.56 -33.09
N ALA A 20 -84.84 16.05 -32.18
CA ALA A 20 -84.45 16.92 -31.08
C ALA A 20 -84.20 16.16 -29.75
N LEU A 21 -84.39 14.84 -29.76
CA LEU A 21 -84.27 13.99 -28.57
C LEU A 21 -82.82 13.52 -28.37
N SER A 22 -82.42 13.33 -27.12
CA SER A 22 -81.16 12.62 -26.84
C SER A 22 -81.23 11.19 -27.35
N ASP A 23 -80.09 10.55 -27.62
CA ASP A 23 -80.05 9.18 -28.16
C ASP A 23 -80.90 8.18 -27.34
N GLU A 24 -80.98 8.37 -26.02
CA GLU A 24 -81.79 7.54 -25.11
C GLU A 24 -83.28 7.80 -25.26
N GLN A 25 -83.66 9.07 -25.34
CA GLN A 25 -85.04 9.48 -25.54
C GLN A 25 -85.52 9.10 -26.94
N PHE A 26 -84.65 9.18 -27.95
CA PHE A 26 -84.92 8.76 -29.32
C PHE A 26 -85.16 7.25 -29.40
N LEU A 27 -84.30 6.45 -28.79
CA LEU A 27 -84.44 4.99 -28.78
C LEU A 27 -85.70 4.52 -28.03
N GLU A 28 -86.00 5.14 -26.88
CA GLU A 28 -87.22 4.85 -26.11
C GLU A 28 -88.50 5.27 -26.86
N ALA A 29 -88.46 6.42 -27.56
CA ALA A 29 -89.56 6.88 -28.40
C ALA A 29 -89.77 5.96 -29.63
N LEU A 30 -88.68 5.50 -30.26
CA LEU A 30 -88.72 4.57 -31.39
C LEU A 30 -89.38 3.23 -30.99
N LYS A 31 -89.03 2.72 -29.81
CA LYS A 31 -89.62 1.50 -29.23
C LYS A 31 -91.12 1.67 -28.98
N ARG A 32 -91.52 2.72 -28.27
CA ARG A 32 -92.95 2.96 -27.94
C ARG A 32 -93.82 3.18 -29.17
N LYS A 33 -93.30 3.91 -30.17
CA LYS A 33 -94.08 4.34 -31.33
C LYS A 33 -94.32 3.24 -32.37
N HIS A 34 -93.38 2.32 -32.52
CA HIS A 34 -93.41 1.34 -33.60
C HIS A 34 -93.34 -0.11 -33.12
N ILE A 35 -92.52 -0.43 -32.11
CA ILE A 35 -92.34 -1.81 -31.63
C ILE A 35 -93.51 -2.21 -30.73
N ASP A 36 -93.80 -1.40 -29.71
CA ASP A 36 -94.83 -1.70 -28.71
C ASP A 36 -96.25 -1.31 -29.17
N ASN A 37 -96.36 -0.59 -30.30
CA ASN A 37 -97.63 -0.12 -30.84
C ASN A 37 -98.45 -1.25 -31.49
N ILE A 38 -99.57 -1.63 -30.88
CA ILE A 38 -100.44 -2.73 -31.34
C ILE A 38 -100.94 -2.53 -32.77
N HIS A 39 -101.11 -1.29 -33.22
CA HIS A 39 -101.65 -0.93 -34.53
C HIS A 39 -100.59 -0.83 -35.65
N ALA A 40 -99.30 -0.93 -35.33
CA ALA A 40 -98.26 -0.86 -36.36
C ALA A 40 -98.22 -2.14 -37.23
N PRO A 41 -98.06 -2.03 -38.57
CA PRO A 41 -97.91 -3.19 -39.44
C PRO A 41 -96.74 -4.09 -39.02
N ARG A 42 -96.91 -5.41 -39.14
CA ARG A 42 -95.91 -6.40 -38.69
C ARG A 42 -94.53 -6.21 -39.35
N SER A 43 -94.49 -5.91 -40.64
CA SER A 43 -93.25 -5.62 -41.36
C SER A 43 -92.50 -4.41 -40.80
N VAL A 44 -93.23 -3.37 -40.40
CA VAL A 44 -92.66 -2.17 -39.78
C VAL A 44 -92.11 -2.49 -38.39
N LYS A 45 -92.84 -3.30 -37.59
CA LYS A 45 -92.36 -3.76 -36.28
C LYS A 45 -91.06 -4.52 -36.39
N GLU A 46 -90.96 -5.47 -37.31
CA GLU A 46 -89.78 -6.30 -37.49
C GLU A 46 -88.56 -5.49 -37.94
N ILE A 47 -88.74 -4.55 -38.89
CA ILE A 47 -87.67 -3.67 -39.36
C ILE A 47 -87.19 -2.74 -38.23
N VAL A 48 -88.12 -2.07 -37.54
CA VAL A 48 -87.77 -1.12 -36.48
C VAL A 48 -87.18 -1.84 -35.27
N GLN A 49 -87.65 -3.05 -34.94
CA GLN A 49 -87.03 -3.90 -33.91
C GLN A 49 -85.59 -4.23 -34.24
N ARG A 50 -85.31 -4.61 -35.49
CA ARG A 50 -83.95 -4.93 -35.93
C ARG A 50 -83.04 -3.70 -35.90
N MET A 51 -83.54 -2.54 -36.32
CA MET A 51 -82.83 -1.27 -36.23
C MET A 51 -82.56 -0.87 -34.77
N TYR A 52 -83.55 -0.99 -33.88
CA TYR A 52 -83.41 -0.70 -32.47
C TYR A 52 -82.34 -1.58 -31.80
N SER A 53 -82.36 -2.89 -32.05
CA SER A 53 -81.33 -3.82 -31.56
C SER A 53 -79.93 -3.45 -32.06
N LEU A 54 -79.79 -3.15 -33.36
CA LEU A 54 -78.50 -2.74 -33.94
C LEU A 54 -77.97 -1.44 -33.33
N LEU A 55 -78.83 -0.45 -33.09
CA LEU A 55 -78.46 0.81 -32.46
C LEU A 55 -78.08 0.63 -30.98
N MET A 56 -78.83 -0.18 -30.23
CA MET A 56 -78.52 -0.51 -28.84
C MET A 56 -77.19 -1.26 -28.71
N ASP A 57 -76.93 -2.24 -29.57
CA ASP A 57 -75.68 -2.98 -29.58
C ASP A 57 -74.50 -2.11 -30.03
N GLY A 58 -74.73 -1.21 -31.01
CA GLY A 58 -73.78 -0.19 -31.40
C GLY A 58 -73.38 0.72 -30.23
N LYS A 59 -74.37 1.28 -29.53
CA LYS A 59 -74.16 2.15 -28.36
C LYS A 59 -73.40 1.43 -27.25
N LYS A 60 -73.75 0.17 -26.92
CA LYS A 60 -73.05 -0.63 -25.91
C LYS A 60 -71.59 -0.87 -26.28
N ARG A 61 -71.30 -1.20 -27.55
CA ARG A 61 -69.92 -1.39 -28.03
C ARG A 61 -69.10 -0.11 -27.95
N GLU A 62 -69.66 1.01 -28.36
CA GLU A 62 -68.96 2.31 -28.26
C GLU A 62 -68.72 2.70 -26.80
N GLN A 63 -69.71 2.55 -25.92
CA GLN A 63 -69.51 2.78 -24.49
C GLN A 63 -68.42 1.90 -23.88
N ALA A 64 -68.34 0.62 -24.27
CA ALA A 64 -67.27 -0.27 -23.83
C ALA A 64 -65.89 0.21 -24.29
N LYS A 65 -65.76 0.68 -25.55
CA LYS A 65 -64.51 1.26 -26.07
C LYS A 65 -64.13 2.55 -25.34
N TYR A 66 -65.09 3.44 -25.08
CA TYR A 66 -64.84 4.67 -24.33
C TYR A 66 -64.37 4.38 -22.91
N LYS A 67 -64.99 3.41 -22.24
CA LYS A 67 -64.57 2.98 -20.91
C LYS A 67 -63.15 2.40 -20.94
N GLU A 68 -62.87 1.50 -21.88
CA GLU A 68 -61.53 0.93 -22.04
C GLU A 68 -60.46 2.00 -22.31
N ALA A 69 -60.77 2.98 -23.17
CA ALA A 69 -59.88 4.10 -23.45
C ALA A 69 -59.67 4.98 -22.20
N SER A 70 -60.73 5.26 -21.45
CA SER A 70 -60.66 6.01 -20.19
C SER A 70 -59.79 5.29 -19.15
N ASP A 71 -59.98 3.99 -18.98
CA ASP A 71 -59.21 3.18 -18.03
C ASP A 71 -57.71 3.15 -18.41
N LYS A 72 -57.40 3.07 -19.71
CA LYS A 72 -56.02 3.18 -20.21
C LYS A 72 -55.41 4.55 -19.94
N ILE A 73 -56.17 5.63 -20.16
CA ILE A 73 -55.71 7.00 -19.91
C ILE A 73 -55.38 7.17 -18.43
N LEU A 74 -56.28 6.73 -17.53
CA LEU A 74 -56.04 6.78 -16.08
C LEU A 74 -54.81 5.98 -15.67
N SER A 75 -54.64 4.76 -16.21
CA SER A 75 -53.45 3.95 -15.95
C SER A 75 -52.16 4.63 -16.41
N VAL A 76 -52.17 5.36 -17.52
CA VAL A 76 -51.01 6.13 -17.98
C VAL A 76 -50.66 7.24 -16.99
N TYR A 77 -51.65 7.96 -16.46
CA TYR A 77 -51.41 8.97 -15.42
C TYR A 77 -50.81 8.36 -14.15
N ASP A 78 -51.31 7.21 -13.70
CA ASP A 78 -50.76 6.50 -12.53
C ASP A 78 -49.30 6.10 -12.78
N HIS A 79 -48.98 5.56 -13.96
CA HIS A 79 -47.61 5.20 -14.32
C HIS A 79 -46.68 6.41 -14.35
N TYR A 80 -47.12 7.56 -14.88
CA TYR A 80 -46.32 8.78 -14.87
C TYR A 80 -46.08 9.31 -13.46
N SER A 81 -47.07 9.22 -12.58
CA SER A 81 -46.91 9.62 -11.17
C SER A 81 -45.87 8.74 -10.45
N ILE A 82 -45.92 7.42 -10.65
CA ILE A 82 -44.91 6.51 -10.08
C ILE A 82 -43.53 6.83 -10.64
N LEU A 83 -43.42 7.06 -11.95
CA LEU A 83 -42.15 7.38 -12.59
C LEU A 83 -41.55 8.69 -12.08
N GLU A 84 -42.38 9.70 -11.82
CA GLU A 84 -41.95 10.98 -11.24
C GLU A 84 -41.36 10.78 -9.84
N GLU A 85 -42.03 10.02 -8.98
CA GLU A 85 -41.55 9.74 -7.62
C GLU A 85 -40.26 8.90 -7.64
N MET A 86 -40.16 7.92 -8.54
CA MET A 86 -38.92 7.17 -8.75
C MET A 86 -37.77 8.08 -9.21
N TYR A 87 -38.03 9.00 -10.14
CA TYR A 87 -37.02 9.95 -10.61
C TYR A 87 -36.54 10.86 -9.48
N LYS A 88 -37.45 11.38 -8.64
CA LYS A 88 -37.09 12.19 -7.46
C LYS A 88 -36.22 11.38 -6.49
N ALA A 89 -36.58 10.14 -6.21
CA ALA A 89 -35.82 9.27 -5.31
C ALA A 89 -34.42 8.99 -5.87
N GLU A 90 -34.32 8.62 -7.14
CA GLU A 90 -33.05 8.33 -7.81
C GLU A 90 -32.17 9.58 -7.89
N HIS A 91 -32.74 10.73 -8.25
CA HIS A 91 -32.00 11.99 -8.31
C HIS A 91 -31.41 12.37 -6.96
N ASN A 92 -32.18 12.23 -5.88
CA ASN A 92 -31.69 12.48 -4.52
C ASN A 92 -30.60 11.49 -4.11
N ALA A 93 -30.69 10.22 -4.53
CA ALA A 93 -29.65 9.22 -4.28
C ALA A 93 -28.35 9.59 -5.01
N VAL A 94 -28.44 10.00 -6.28
CA VAL A 94 -27.28 10.44 -7.08
C VAL A 94 -26.60 11.66 -6.47
N LEU A 95 -27.37 12.63 -5.97
CA LEU A 95 -26.81 13.80 -5.29
C LEU A 95 -26.01 13.39 -4.05
N LYS A 96 -26.58 12.55 -3.17
CA LYS A 96 -25.89 12.05 -1.97
C LYS A 96 -24.61 11.29 -2.32
N LEU A 97 -24.68 10.38 -3.31
CA LEU A 97 -23.51 9.62 -3.74
C LEU A 97 -22.43 10.52 -4.34
N THR A 98 -22.82 11.63 -4.98
CA THR A 98 -21.87 12.60 -5.53
C THR A 98 -21.14 13.35 -4.42
N ASP A 99 -21.87 13.78 -3.39
CA ASP A 99 -21.31 14.46 -2.22
C ASP A 99 -20.39 13.51 -1.44
N GLU A 100 -20.82 12.29 -1.14
CA GLU A 100 -20.01 11.26 -0.46
C GLU A 100 -18.73 10.94 -1.26
N LYS A 101 -18.83 10.84 -2.59
CA LYS A 101 -17.67 10.63 -3.45
C LYS A 101 -16.70 11.80 -3.41
N ALA A 102 -17.19 13.03 -3.34
CA ALA A 102 -16.35 14.22 -3.23
C ALA A 102 -15.62 14.26 -1.88
N GLU A 103 -16.31 13.94 -0.78
CA GLU A 103 -15.73 13.84 0.56
C GLU A 103 -14.64 12.76 0.63
N LEU A 104 -14.93 11.55 0.16
CA LEU A 104 -13.97 10.45 0.13
C LEU A 104 -12.74 10.77 -0.73
N LYS A 105 -12.94 11.48 -1.85
CA LYS A 105 -11.82 11.91 -2.69
C LYS A 105 -10.93 12.92 -1.96
N ALA A 106 -11.53 13.89 -1.27
CA ALA A 106 -10.79 14.87 -0.48
C ALA A 106 -10.01 14.20 0.67
N GLU A 107 -10.61 13.24 1.36
CA GLU A 107 -9.94 12.48 2.42
C GLU A 107 -8.76 11.66 1.87
N ALA A 108 -8.94 11.00 0.72
CA ALA A 108 -7.88 10.25 0.06
C ALA A 108 -6.71 11.16 -0.37
N GLU A 109 -6.97 12.36 -0.88
CA GLU A 109 -5.93 13.33 -1.23
C GLU A 109 -5.14 13.80 0.01
N ILE A 110 -5.82 14.05 1.12
CA ILE A 110 -5.17 14.42 2.40
C ILE A 110 -4.30 13.27 2.91
N LEU A 111 -4.78 12.03 2.88
CA LEU A 111 -4.03 10.86 3.31
C LEU A 111 -2.81 10.61 2.42
N SER A 112 -2.96 10.74 1.10
CA SER A 112 -1.87 10.61 0.14
C SER A 112 -0.78 11.66 0.40
N SER A 113 -1.16 12.92 0.56
CA SER A 113 -0.23 14.02 0.86
C SER A 113 0.53 13.80 2.18
N LYS A 114 -0.15 13.34 3.24
CA LYS A 114 0.48 12.99 4.51
C LYS A 114 1.45 11.80 4.38
N ALA A 115 1.08 10.79 3.59
CA ALA A 115 1.93 9.63 3.35
C ALA A 115 3.22 10.03 2.59
N GLU A 116 3.10 10.88 1.57
CA GLU A 116 4.24 11.43 0.82
C GLU A 116 5.15 12.26 1.70
N GLN A 117 4.59 13.14 2.56
CA GLN A 117 5.37 13.92 3.52
C GLN A 117 6.18 13.03 4.46
N LYS A 118 5.55 11.99 5.04
CA LYS A 118 6.24 11.02 5.90
C LYS A 118 7.32 10.24 5.15
N ALA A 119 7.05 9.81 3.92
CA ALA A 119 8.03 9.10 3.10
C ALA A 119 9.26 9.98 2.82
N ASN A 120 9.05 11.26 2.48
CA ASN A 120 10.12 12.22 2.25
C ASN A 120 10.93 12.50 3.52
N GLU A 121 10.29 12.61 4.67
CA GLU A 121 10.96 12.79 5.96
C GLU A 121 11.85 11.58 6.30
N ILE A 122 11.33 10.37 6.14
CA ILE A 122 12.08 9.12 6.36
C ILE A 122 13.27 9.04 5.41
N MET A 123 13.09 9.36 4.12
CA MET A 123 14.20 9.36 3.15
C MET A 123 15.30 10.34 3.56
N LYS A 124 14.94 11.53 4.03
CA LYS A 124 15.90 12.53 4.51
C LYS A 124 16.65 12.07 5.76
N GLN A 125 15.96 11.46 6.71
CA GLN A 125 16.58 10.87 7.89
C GLN A 125 17.54 9.73 7.52
N LEU A 126 17.15 8.88 6.56
CA LEU A 126 17.95 7.75 6.10
C LEU A 126 19.25 8.23 5.43
N GLU A 127 19.18 9.27 4.59
CA GLU A 127 20.39 9.84 3.98
C GLU A 127 21.30 10.48 5.03
N THR A 128 20.73 11.15 6.03
CA THR A 128 21.50 11.75 7.13
C THR A 128 22.25 10.67 7.93
N HIS A 129 21.57 9.57 8.29
CA HIS A 129 22.20 8.44 8.97
C HIS A 129 23.25 7.74 8.10
N ARG A 130 23.02 7.65 6.79
CA ARG A 130 23.99 7.10 5.84
C ARG A 130 25.27 7.95 5.82
N GLU A 131 25.15 9.26 5.76
CA GLU A 131 26.30 10.17 5.81
C GLU A 131 27.06 10.07 7.14
N GLU A 132 26.34 10.04 8.26
CA GLU A 132 26.95 9.88 9.60
C GLU A 132 27.69 8.56 9.73
N ALA A 133 27.09 7.46 9.28
CA ALA A 133 27.71 6.14 9.26
C ALA A 133 28.99 6.15 8.42
N ASN A 134 28.96 6.76 7.23
CA ASN A 134 30.15 6.90 6.39
C ASN A 134 31.26 7.73 7.05
N LYS A 135 30.91 8.85 7.71
CA LYS A 135 31.87 9.66 8.47
C LYS A 135 32.50 8.86 9.60
N GLN A 136 31.71 8.09 10.34
CA GLN A 136 32.20 7.23 11.42
C GLN A 136 33.10 6.11 10.88
N ALA A 137 32.69 5.42 9.82
CA ALA A 137 33.48 4.38 9.17
C ALA A 137 34.84 4.92 8.70
N THR A 138 34.85 6.10 8.07
CA THR A 138 36.08 6.76 7.62
C THR A 138 36.99 7.14 8.79
N LYS A 139 36.42 7.68 9.88
CA LYS A 139 37.18 7.99 11.11
C LYS A 139 37.79 6.74 11.73
N GLN A 140 37.04 5.64 11.79
CA GLN A 140 37.53 4.36 12.30
C GLN A 140 38.63 3.78 11.41
N ALA A 141 38.48 3.83 10.09
CA ALA A 141 39.50 3.36 9.14
C ALA A 141 40.82 4.13 9.31
N MET A 142 40.76 5.46 9.43
CA MET A 142 41.95 6.28 9.71
C MET A 142 42.56 5.95 11.07
N GLY A 143 41.74 5.72 12.10
CA GLY A 143 42.19 5.31 13.43
C GLY A 143 42.94 3.97 13.40
N ARG A 144 42.39 2.98 12.69
CA ARG A 144 43.04 1.66 12.49
C ARG A 144 44.38 1.80 11.78
N LYS A 145 44.42 2.55 10.67
CA LYS A 145 45.68 2.79 9.93
C LYS A 145 46.76 3.42 10.82
N ARG A 146 46.41 4.43 11.61
CA ARG A 146 47.37 5.06 12.55
C ARG A 146 47.92 4.07 13.58
N LEU A 147 47.07 3.19 14.12
CA LEU A 147 47.50 2.16 15.05
C LEU A 147 48.40 1.12 14.38
N GLU A 148 48.08 0.71 13.16
CA GLU A 148 48.92 -0.18 12.35
C GLU A 148 50.30 0.44 12.10
N ASP A 149 50.37 1.71 11.70
CA ASP A 149 51.63 2.43 11.48
C ASP A 149 52.48 2.49 12.75
N ILE A 150 51.86 2.76 13.91
CA ILE A 150 52.54 2.76 15.22
C ILE A 150 53.06 1.36 15.57
N LEU A 151 52.26 0.31 15.34
CA LEU A 151 52.67 -1.07 15.62
C LEU A 151 53.86 -1.49 14.75
N VAL A 152 53.85 -1.13 13.46
CA VAL A 152 54.98 -1.39 12.55
C VAL A 152 56.23 -0.67 13.02
N ALA A 153 56.13 0.62 13.36
CA ALA A 153 57.26 1.38 13.89
C ALA A 153 57.82 0.76 15.19
N LYS A 154 56.94 0.32 16.09
CA LYS A 154 57.36 -0.34 17.34
C LYS A 154 58.00 -1.70 17.11
N ASN A 155 57.53 -2.49 16.15
CA ASN A 155 58.18 -3.75 15.78
C ASN A 155 59.60 -3.51 15.25
N ILE A 156 59.81 -2.49 14.40
CA ILE A 156 61.15 -2.12 13.92
C ILE A 156 62.07 -1.72 15.09
N GLU A 157 61.55 -0.96 16.05
CA GLU A 157 62.30 -0.53 17.24
C GLU A 157 62.69 -1.72 18.14
N ILE A 158 61.76 -2.68 18.32
CA ILE A 158 62.01 -3.93 19.04
C ILE A 158 63.10 -4.75 18.32
N ASP A 159 63.01 -4.91 17.01
CA ASP A 159 63.99 -5.68 16.23
C ASP A 159 65.39 -5.05 16.26
N SER A 160 65.46 -3.72 16.22
CA SER A 160 66.71 -2.97 16.43
C SER A 160 67.27 -3.19 17.84
N THR A 161 66.42 -3.12 18.86
CA THR A 161 66.82 -3.32 20.25
C THR A 161 67.31 -4.76 20.50
N ARG A 162 66.64 -5.75 19.91
CA ARG A 162 67.06 -7.16 19.96
C ARG A 162 68.43 -7.37 19.31
N ARG A 163 68.69 -6.74 18.15
CA ARG A 163 70.00 -6.80 17.50
C ARG A 163 71.10 -6.22 18.40
N LYS A 164 70.87 -5.04 18.99
CA LYS A 164 71.82 -4.43 19.94
C LYS A 164 72.06 -5.31 21.17
N LEU A 165 71.02 -5.97 21.68
CA LEU A 165 71.16 -6.90 22.80
C LEU A 165 72.04 -8.09 22.42
N GLN A 166 71.80 -8.71 21.26
CA GLN A 166 72.63 -9.81 20.75
C GLN A 166 74.09 -9.39 20.53
N GLU A 167 74.34 -8.18 20.02
CA GLU A 167 75.69 -7.63 19.88
C GLU A 167 76.39 -7.48 21.24
N MET A 168 75.70 -6.93 22.25
CA MET A 168 76.25 -6.82 23.60
C MET A 168 76.48 -8.18 24.26
N GLU A 169 75.57 -9.14 24.09
CA GLU A 169 75.73 -10.51 24.59
C GLU A 169 76.96 -11.18 23.95
N ALA A 170 77.16 -11.00 22.64
CA ALA A 170 78.33 -11.51 21.94
C ALA A 170 79.64 -10.86 22.42
N GLN A 171 79.64 -9.54 22.64
CA GLN A 171 80.78 -8.83 23.21
C GLN A 171 81.10 -9.30 24.63
N ASN A 172 80.07 -9.49 25.47
CA ASN A 172 80.24 -9.97 26.84
C ASN A 172 80.79 -11.41 26.86
N ALA A 173 80.31 -12.28 25.96
CA ALA A 173 80.87 -13.62 25.80
C ALA A 173 82.35 -13.59 25.38
N LYS A 174 82.73 -12.69 24.47
CA LYS A 174 84.12 -12.49 24.06
C LYS A 174 85.00 -12.01 25.23
N LEU A 175 84.55 -11.00 25.98
CA LEU A 175 85.25 -10.49 27.16
C LEU A 175 85.40 -11.55 28.24
N GLN A 176 84.37 -12.37 28.47
CA GLN A 176 84.47 -13.51 29.39
C GLN A 176 85.52 -14.52 28.93
N ALA A 177 85.59 -14.84 27.64
CA ALA A 177 86.62 -15.72 27.09
C ALA A 177 88.03 -15.15 27.30
N GLU A 178 88.24 -13.87 26.99
CA GLU A 178 89.52 -13.17 27.21
C GLU A 178 89.91 -13.13 28.69
N LEU A 179 88.95 -12.88 29.59
CA LEU A 179 89.17 -12.92 31.04
C LEU A 179 89.58 -14.32 31.50
N GLN A 180 88.94 -15.38 31.00
CA GLN A 180 89.30 -16.75 31.33
C GLN A 180 90.71 -17.08 30.83
N THR A 181 91.05 -16.72 29.59
CA THR A 181 92.41 -16.89 29.06
C THR A 181 93.44 -16.15 29.91
N SER A 182 93.16 -14.90 30.29
CA SER A 182 94.03 -14.10 31.17
C SER A 182 94.20 -14.74 32.54
N LYS A 183 93.12 -15.21 33.16
CA LYS A 183 93.16 -15.94 34.45
C LYS A 183 94.00 -17.21 34.34
N SER A 184 93.83 -18.00 33.28
CA SER A 184 94.65 -19.19 33.03
C SER A 184 96.13 -18.83 32.89
N LEU A 185 96.45 -17.80 32.09
CA LEU A 185 97.82 -17.33 31.87
C LEU A 185 98.48 -16.86 33.18
N MET A 186 97.75 -16.08 33.98
CA MET A 186 98.20 -15.62 35.30
C MET A 186 98.40 -16.78 36.26
N GLY A 187 97.52 -17.78 36.22
CA GLY A 187 97.69 -19.05 36.92
C GLY A 187 99.01 -19.73 36.56
N TYR A 188 99.29 -19.91 35.27
CA TYR A 188 100.56 -20.47 34.80
C TYR A 188 101.77 -19.71 35.34
N TYR A 189 101.78 -18.38 35.26
CA TYR A 189 102.89 -17.56 35.77
C TYR A 189 103.05 -17.62 37.29
N LEU A 190 101.95 -17.61 38.06
CA LEU A 190 102.00 -17.72 39.51
C LEU A 190 102.51 -19.09 39.94
N THR A 191 102.03 -20.17 39.32
CA THR A 191 102.48 -21.53 39.61
C THR A 191 103.95 -21.72 39.23
N SER A 192 104.40 -21.20 38.08
CA SER A 192 105.81 -21.27 37.67
C SER A 192 106.72 -20.47 38.59
N THR A 193 106.26 -19.31 39.08
CA THR A 193 107.03 -18.46 40.01
C THR A 193 107.15 -19.12 41.38
N GLN A 194 106.06 -19.72 41.89
CA GLN A 194 106.07 -20.48 43.14
C GLN A 194 107.00 -21.71 43.06
N LEU A 195 106.98 -22.44 41.94
CA LEU A 195 107.91 -23.54 41.68
C LEU A 195 109.37 -23.06 41.61
N GLY A 196 109.62 -21.91 40.97
CA GLY A 196 110.94 -21.29 40.91
C GLY A 196 111.48 -20.90 42.30
N GLN A 197 110.64 -20.27 43.13
CA GLN A 197 110.99 -19.91 44.51
C GLN A 197 111.23 -21.14 45.39
N PHE A 198 110.40 -22.18 45.24
CA PHE A 198 110.59 -23.45 45.94
C PHE A 198 111.92 -24.11 45.56
N ASN A 199 112.23 -24.19 44.27
CA ASN A 199 113.51 -24.73 43.79
C ASN A 199 114.72 -23.91 44.27
N ALA A 200 114.59 -22.58 44.33
CA ALA A 200 115.64 -21.71 44.88
C ALA A 200 115.84 -21.93 46.40
N GLN A 201 114.75 -22.10 47.17
CA GLN A 201 114.83 -22.47 48.58
C GLN A 201 115.47 -23.84 48.80
N VAL A 202 115.12 -24.84 47.98
CA VAL A 202 115.72 -26.18 48.04
C VAL A 202 117.21 -26.12 47.74
N GLN A 203 117.64 -25.34 46.74
CA GLN A 203 119.06 -25.14 46.46
C GLN A 203 119.80 -24.44 47.60
N GLN A 204 119.23 -23.40 48.22
CA GLN A 204 119.84 -22.77 49.40
C GLN A 204 119.95 -23.74 50.58
N TYR A 205 118.92 -24.53 50.84
CA TYR A 205 118.93 -25.53 51.91
C TYR A 205 120.00 -26.60 51.67
N LEU A 206 120.12 -27.10 50.44
CA LEU A 206 121.17 -28.04 50.04
C LEU A 206 122.57 -27.44 50.20
N LEU A 207 122.78 -26.18 49.81
CA LEU A 207 124.06 -25.48 50.01
C LEU A 207 124.40 -25.32 51.49
N GLN A 208 123.41 -25.01 52.33
CA GLN A 208 123.60 -24.85 53.77
C GLN A 208 123.92 -26.20 54.45
N GLN A 209 123.31 -27.30 54.00
CA GLN A 209 123.65 -28.65 54.47
C GLN A 209 125.08 -29.06 54.06
N GLN A 210 125.54 -28.64 52.88
CA GLN A 210 126.91 -28.89 52.42
C GLN A 210 127.96 -28.09 53.25
N GLN A 211 127.64 -26.85 53.66
CA GLN A 211 128.51 -26.10 54.58
C GLN A 211 128.55 -26.68 55.99
N GLN A 212 127.48 -27.32 56.49
CA GLN A 212 127.51 -27.99 57.78
C GLN A 212 128.32 -29.30 57.75
N GLN A 213 128.43 -29.99 56.62
CA GLN A 213 129.31 -31.17 56.48
C GLN A 213 130.80 -30.82 56.35
N GLN A 214 131.16 -29.62 55.89
CA GLN A 214 132.57 -29.18 55.87
C GLN A 214 133.09 -28.71 57.24
N ASN A 215 132.21 -28.33 58.18
CA ASN A 215 132.60 -27.95 59.54
C ASN A 215 132.65 -29.14 60.54
N GLN A 216 132.57 -30.39 60.06
CA GLN A 216 132.67 -31.60 60.90
C GLN A 216 133.72 -32.61 60.41
N GLN A 217 134.65 -32.22 59.53
CA GLN A 217 135.85 -33.01 59.29
C GLN A 217 137.02 -32.43 60.10
N PRO A 218 137.69 -33.24 60.95
CA PRO A 218 138.74 -32.81 61.88
C PRO A 218 140.01 -32.29 61.18
#